data_AF-A0A820TWD4-F1
#
_entry.id   AF-A0A820TWD4-F1
#
_cell.length_a   1.000
_cell.length_b   1.000
_cell.length_c   1.000
_cell.angle_alpha   90.00
_cell.angle_beta   90.00
_cell.angle_gamma   90.00
#
_symmetry.space_group_name_H-M   'P 1'
#
loop_
_entity.id
_entity.type
_entity.pdbx_description
1 polymer ?
#
loop_
_entity_poly.entity_id
_entity_poly.type
_entity_poly.pdbx_seq_one_letter_code
_entity_poly.pdbx_strand_id
1 'polypeptide(L)' 'ADCAVLVVAAGVGEFEAGISKNGQTREHALLAYTLGVKQMVVAVNKMDTTEPPYSDKRFDEIKTEVSAFIKKTGY' A
#
# COMPACT_ATOMS: atom_id res chain seq x y z
N ALA A 1 -1.76 -8.98 16.88
CA ALA A 1 -2.87 -8.81 15.93
C ALA A 1 -2.82 -9.97 14.96
N ASP A 2 -3.95 -10.60 14.66
CA ASP A 2 -4.00 -11.78 13.79
C ASP A 2 -3.96 -11.40 12.30
N CYS A 3 -4.37 -10.16 11.97
CA CYS A 3 -4.35 -9.59 10.63
C CYS A 3 -4.10 -8.07 10.70
N ALA A 4 -3.41 -7.51 9.70
CA ALA A 4 -3.21 -6.07 9.53
C ALA A 4 -3.95 -5.56 8.30
N VAL A 5 -4.46 -4.33 8.35
CA VAL A 5 -5.01 -3.63 7.20
C VAL A 5 -4.09 -2.45 6.86
N LEU A 6 -3.49 -2.50 5.68
CA LEU A 6 -2.62 -1.44 5.17
C LEU A 6 -3.42 -0.57 4.20
N VAL A 7 -3.69 0.67 4.60
CA VAL A 7 -4.43 1.62 3.75
C VAL A 7 -3.44 2.42 2.89
N VAL A 8 -3.67 2.43 1.58
CA VAL A 8 -2.82 3.12 0.60
C VAL A 8 -3.68 4.08 -0.21
N ALA A 9 -3.31 5.36 -0.29
CA ALA A 9 -4.05 6.32 -1.10
C ALA A 9 -3.71 6.16 -2.59
N ALA A 10 -4.73 6.26 -3.45
CA ALA A 10 -4.58 6.11 -4.90
C ALA A 10 -4.28 7.43 -5.65
N GLY A 11 -4.49 8.56 -4.97
CA GLY A 11 -4.24 9.89 -5.52
C GLY A 11 -2.83 10.03 -6.07
N VAL A 12 -2.71 10.75 -7.19
CA VAL A 12 -1.42 11.08 -7.81
C VAL A 12 -0.61 11.96 -6.85
N GLY A 13 0.61 11.55 -6.53
CA GLY A 13 1.49 12.19 -5.55
C GLY A 13 1.34 11.64 -4.13
N GLU A 14 0.12 11.29 -3.69
CA GLU A 14 -0.10 10.70 -2.36
C GLU A 14 0.45 9.26 -2.28
N PHE A 15 0.23 8.47 -3.33
CA PHE A 15 0.76 7.11 -3.42
C PHE A 15 2.29 7.10 -3.39
N GLU A 16 2.91 7.93 -4.23
CA GLU A 16 4.35 8.04 -4.40
C GLU A 16 5.02 8.52 -3.11
N ALA A 17 4.41 9.48 -2.40
CA ALA A 17 4.89 9.92 -1.09
C ALA A 17 4.82 8.79 -0.05
N GLY A 18 3.71 8.03 -0.04
CA GLY A 18 3.48 6.92 0.88
C GLY A 18 4.42 5.73 0.71
N ILE A 19 4.81 5.41 -0.54
CA ILE A 19 5.73 4.30 -0.85
C ILE A 19 7.21 4.73 -0.91
N SER A 20 7.48 6.02 -0.78
CA SER A 20 8.84 6.57 -0.76
C SER A 20 9.69 5.98 0.38
N LYS A 21 11.02 6.21 0.35
CA LYS A 21 11.94 5.71 1.40
C LYS A 21 11.57 6.20 2.81
N ASN A 22 10.96 7.38 2.90
CA ASN A 22 10.49 7.97 4.16
C ASN A 22 8.96 7.87 4.32
N GLY A 23 8.33 7.05 3.48
CA GLY A 23 6.89 6.90 3.42
C GLY A 23 6.37 6.03 4.56
N GLN A 24 5.26 6.46 5.17
CA GLN A 24 4.64 5.79 6.31
C GLN A 24 4.12 4.38 5.97
N THR A 25 3.64 4.17 4.74
CA THR A 25 3.15 2.86 4.27
C THR A 25 4.22 1.77 4.40
N ARG A 26 5.48 2.15 4.13
CA ARG A 26 6.64 1.25 4.18
C ARG A 26 7.04 0.92 5.62
N GLU A 27 7.07 1.93 6.47
CA GLU A 27 7.39 1.77 7.90
C GLU A 27 6.34 0.91 8.61
N HIS A 28 5.05 1.19 8.38
CA HIS A 28 3.96 0.42 8.97
C HIS A 28 3.92 -1.05 8.53
N ALA A 29 4.18 -1.34 7.25
CA ALA A 29 4.22 -2.72 6.77
C ALA A 29 5.37 -3.52 7.41
N LEU A 30 6.55 -2.90 7.54
CA LEU A 30 7.71 -3.52 8.20
C LEU A 30 7.43 -3.74 9.68
N LEU A 31 6.89 -2.74 10.38
CA LEU A 31 6.55 -2.85 11.80
C LEU A 31 5.54 -3.98 12.04
N ALA A 32 4.47 -4.04 11.24
CA ALA A 32 3.49 -5.12 11.33
C ALA A 32 4.13 -6.52 11.15
N TYR A 33 5.11 -6.64 10.24
CA TYR A 33 5.83 -7.90 10.03
C TYR A 33 6.70 -8.25 11.24
N THR A 34 7.45 -7.28 11.77
CA THR A 34 8.30 -7.48 12.96
C THR A 34 7.50 -7.82 14.22
N LEU A 35 6.24 -7.37 14.30
CA LEU A 35 5.31 -7.69 15.38
C LEU A 35 4.65 -9.07 15.22
N GLY A 36 5.01 -9.83 14.18
CA GLY A 36 4.55 -11.20 13.95
C GLY A 36 3.19 -11.31 13.25
N VAL A 37 2.69 -10.22 12.64
CA VAL A 37 1.46 -10.28 11.84
C VAL A 37 1.77 -10.95 10.51
N LYS A 38 1.18 -12.12 10.25
CA LYS A 38 1.43 -12.93 9.05
C LYS A 38 0.40 -12.74 7.94
N GLN A 39 -0.72 -12.09 8.25
CA GLN A 39 -1.78 -11.82 7.28
C GLN A 39 -1.96 -10.32 7.14
N MET A 40 -1.97 -9.82 5.91
CA MET A 40 -2.15 -8.40 5.63
C MET A 40 -3.11 -8.21 4.46
N VAL A 41 -4.07 -7.32 4.65
CA VAL A 41 -5.00 -6.86 3.62
C VAL A 41 -4.59 -5.46 3.20
N VAL A 42 -4.40 -5.24 1.90
CA VAL A 42 -4.10 -3.91 1.35
C VAL A 42 -5.40 -3.28 0.87
N ALA A 43 -5.77 -2.13 1.44
CA ALA A 43 -6.93 -1.36 1.06
C ALA A 43 -6.49 -0.11 0.28
N VAL A 44 -6.81 -0.06 -1.01
CA VAL A 44 -6.56 1.12 -1.85
C VAL A 44 -7.72 2.10 -1.65
N ASN A 45 -7.41 3.28 -1.11
CA ASN A 45 -8.36 4.32 -0.72
C ASN A 45 -8.27 5.55 -1.64
N LYS A 46 -9.30 6.40 -1.64
CA LYS A 46 -9.41 7.60 -2.50
C LYS A 46 -9.33 7.30 -4.01
N MET A 47 -9.93 6.20 -4.47
CA MET A 47 -9.98 5.87 -5.89
C MET A 47 -10.77 6.88 -6.73
N ASP A 48 -11.63 7.68 -6.09
CA ASP A 48 -12.35 8.80 -6.71
C ASP A 48 -11.42 9.95 -7.13
N THR A 49 -10.24 10.09 -6.51
CA THR A 49 -9.28 11.17 -6.80
C THR A 49 -8.24 10.79 -7.85
N THR A 50 -8.32 9.59 -8.42
CA THR A 50 -7.47 9.21 -9.55
C THR A 50 -7.87 10.00 -10.80
N GLU A 51 -6.96 10.15 -11.75
CA GLU A 51 -7.25 10.75 -13.05
C GLU A 51 -7.10 9.70 -14.16
N PRO A 52 -8.20 9.26 -14.82
CA PRO A 52 -9.61 9.54 -14.53
C PRO A 52 -10.10 8.91 -13.21
N PRO A 53 -11.23 9.36 -12.63
CA PRO A 53 -11.78 8.77 -11.40
C PRO A 53 -12.03 7.27 -11.55
N TYR A 54 -11.69 6.49 -10.52
CA TYR A 54 -11.78 5.03 -10.50
C TYR A 54 -11.02 4.36 -11.66
N SER A 55 -9.83 4.88 -11.98
CA SER A 55 -8.97 4.33 -13.04
C SER A 55 -8.44 2.94 -12.65
N ASP A 56 -8.86 1.91 -13.40
CA ASP A 56 -8.38 0.54 -13.25
C ASP A 56 -6.87 0.43 -13.45
N LYS A 57 -6.33 1.19 -14.43
CA LYS A 57 -4.89 1.28 -14.68
C LYS A 57 -4.11 1.75 -13.45
N ARG A 58 -4.65 2.74 -12.72
CA ARG A 58 -4.00 3.27 -11.51
C ARG A 58 -4.06 2.25 -10.38
N PHE A 59 -5.18 1.55 -10.24
CA PHE A 59 -5.30 0.46 -9.27
C PHE A 59 -4.29 -0.66 -9.53
N ASP A 60 -4.16 -1.10 -10.78
CA ASP A 60 -3.22 -2.17 -11.17
C ASP A 60 -1.75 -1.77 -10.97
N GLU A 61 -1.40 -0.52 -11.24
CA GLU A 61 -0.07 0.04 -10.95
C GLU A 61 0.23 -0.04 -9.45
N ILE A 62 -0.67 0.49 -8.61
CA ILE A 62 -0.54 0.49 -7.15
C ILE A 62 -0.45 -0.94 -6.63
N LYS A 63 -1.33 -1.83 -7.11
CA LYS A 63 -1.35 -3.23 -6.72
C LYS A 63 -0.03 -3.91 -7.04
N THR A 64 0.55 -3.67 -8.21
CA THR A 64 1.82 -4.26 -8.64
C THR A 64 2.97 -3.79 -7.76
N GLU A 65 3.10 -2.49 -7.55
CA GLU A 65 4.15 -1.87 -6.73
C GLU A 65 4.04 -2.29 -5.25
N VAL A 66 2.84 -2.21 -4.67
CA VAL A 66 2.62 -2.60 -3.27
C VAL A 66 2.83 -4.09 -3.08
N SER A 67 2.44 -4.94 -4.03
CA SER A 67 2.70 -6.38 -3.97
C SER A 67 4.19 -6.69 -4.02
N ALA A 68 4.95 -6.03 -4.90
CA ALA A 68 6.41 -6.20 -4.97
C ALA A 68 7.09 -5.74 -3.67
N PHE A 69 6.61 -4.63 -3.10
CA PHE A 69 7.13 -4.10 -1.85
C PHE A 69 6.86 -5.03 -0.66
N ILE A 70 5.63 -5.52 -0.50
CA ILE A 70 5.23 -6.43 0.58
C ILE A 70 5.99 -7.75 0.53
N LYS A 71 6.17 -8.32 -0.68
CA LYS A 71 7.04 -9.50 -0.89
C LYS A 71 8.48 -9.27 -0.46
N LYS A 72 9.01 -8.07 -0.69
CA LYS A 72 10.38 -7.70 -0.28
C LYS A 72 10.52 -7.56 1.24
N THR A 73 9.45 -7.15 1.91
CA THR A 73 9.38 -7.05 3.38
C THR A 73 9.33 -8.44 4.05
N GLY A 74 8.82 -9.46 3.36
CA GLY A 74 8.84 -10.86 3.82
C GLY A 74 7.47 -11.51 4.01
N TYR A 75 6.40 -10.85 3.57
CA TYR A 75 5.04 -11.42 3.51
C TYR A 75 4.85 -12.32 2.29
#